data_AF-A0A392RZE7-F1
#
_entry.id   AF-A0A392RZE7-F1
#
_cell.length_a   1.000
_cell.length_b   1.000
_cell.length_c   1.000
_cell.angle_alpha   90.00
_cell.angle_beta   90.00
_cell.angle_gamma   90.00
#
_symmetry.space_group_name_H-M   'P 1'
#
loop_
_entity.id
_entity.type
_entity.pdbx_description
1 polymer ?
#
loop_
_entity_poly.entity_id
_entity_poly.type
_entity_poly.pdbx_seq_one_letter_code
_entity_poly.pdbx_strand_id
1 'polypeptide(L)'
;MQRVLATKNKFRFVDGSFPIPDVDDLNYVAWERCNNLVHSWLINSMKPQVAESVVYIENAIDVWNDLKERYLQGDRVRVATLYQEISNFKQG
;
A
#
# COMPACT_ATOMS: atom_id res chain seq x y z
N MET A 1 -2.58 7.69 2.70
CA MET A 1 -3.51 7.00 1.78
C MET A 1 -4.73 6.39 2.50
N GLN A 2 -4.57 5.61 3.57
CA GLN A 2 -5.67 4.90 4.27
C GLN A 2 -6.91 5.76 4.57
N ARG A 3 -6.75 6.95 5.15
CA ARG A 3 -7.88 7.85 5.48
C ARG A 3 -8.70 8.24 4.24
N VAL A 4 -8.03 8.55 3.13
CA VAL A 4 -8.69 8.94 1.87
C VAL A 4 -9.50 7.76 1.29
N LEU A 5 -8.93 6.55 1.33
CA LEU A 5 -9.63 5.35 0.87
C LEU A 5 -10.83 5.02 1.77
N ALA A 6 -10.69 5.17 3.08
CA ALA A 6 -11.75 4.93 4.05
C ALA A 6 -12.93 5.89 3.82
N THR A 7 -12.68 7.20 3.66
CA THR A 7 -13.71 8.20 3.36
C THR A 7 -14.48 7.91 2.08
N LYS A 8 -13.89 7.16 1.14
CA LYS A 8 -14.52 6.77 -0.14
C LYS A 8 -15.07 5.34 -0.15
N ASN A 9 -15.06 4.65 1.00
CA ASN A 9 -15.44 3.23 1.12
C ASN A 9 -14.64 2.30 0.18
N LYS A 10 -13.38 2.64 -0.06
CA LYS A 10 -12.46 1.87 -0.93
C LYS A 10 -11.31 1.19 -0.17
N PHE A 11 -11.22 1.38 1.15
CA PHE A 11 -10.15 0.75 1.92
C PHE A 11 -10.15 -0.78 1.83
N ARG A 12 -11.34 -1.37 1.62
CA ARG A 12 -11.49 -2.83 1.48
C ARG A 12 -10.77 -3.45 0.28
N PHE A 13 -10.41 -2.64 -0.72
CA PHE A 13 -9.65 -3.07 -1.90
C PHE A 13 -8.15 -3.23 -1.62
N VAL A 14 -7.67 -2.81 -0.44
CA VAL A 14 -6.25 -2.92 -0.07
C VAL A 14 -6.01 -3.65 1.25
N ASP A 15 -7.04 -3.86 2.08
CA ASP A 15 -6.93 -4.52 3.37
C ASP A 15 -7.20 -6.04 3.33
N GLY A 16 -7.63 -6.57 2.17
CA GLY A 16 -7.95 -7.99 1.98
C GLY A 16 -9.32 -8.42 2.49
N SER A 17 -10.13 -7.52 3.04
CA SER A 17 -11.48 -7.83 3.49
C SER A 17 -12.50 -7.96 2.36
N PHE A 18 -12.14 -7.61 1.13
CA PHE A 18 -12.97 -7.80 -0.06
C PHE A 18 -12.19 -8.63 -1.08
N PRO A 19 -12.48 -9.95 -1.20
CA PRO A 19 -11.74 -10.84 -2.08
C PRO A 19 -11.94 -10.47 -3.55
N ILE A 20 -11.01 -10.92 -4.38
CA ILE A 20 -11.11 -10.83 -5.84
C ILE A 20 -12.25 -11.76 -6.27
N PRO A 21 -13.32 -11.25 -6.90
CA PRO A 21 -14.42 -12.08 -7.38
C PRO A 21 -13.97 -12.93 -8.57
N ASP A 22 -14.72 -13.99 -8.85
CA ASP A 22 -14.56 -14.77 -10.07
C ASP A 22 -14.86 -13.90 -11.31
N VAL A 23 -14.23 -14.20 -12.44
CA VAL A 23 -14.44 -13.49 -13.72
C VAL A 23 -15.89 -13.63 -14.19
N ASP A 24 -16.55 -14.73 -13.84
CA ASP A 24 -17.96 -14.97 -14.15
C ASP A 24 -18.95 -14.31 -13.16
N ASP A 25 -18.47 -13.63 -12.10
CA ASP A 25 -19.33 -12.90 -11.17
C ASP A 25 -19.94 -11.66 -11.86
N LEU A 26 -21.25 -11.47 -11.69
CA LEU A 26 -21.98 -10.31 -12.21
C LEU A 26 -21.39 -8.95 -11.77
N ASN A 27 -20.66 -8.94 -10.65
CA ASN A 27 -20.02 -7.76 -10.10
C ASN A 27 -18.54 -7.62 -10.50
N TYR A 28 -17.94 -8.57 -11.22
CA TYR A 28 -16.51 -8.55 -11.57
C TYR A 28 -16.12 -7.23 -12.25
N VAL A 29 -16.88 -6.80 -13.26
CA VAL A 29 -16.61 -5.55 -13.99
C VAL A 29 -16.67 -4.32 -13.07
N ALA A 30 -17.61 -4.29 -12.14
CA ALA A 30 -17.72 -3.19 -11.18
C ALA A 30 -16.56 -3.21 -10.17
N TRP A 31 -16.16 -4.39 -9.73
CA TRP A 31 -15.01 -4.61 -8.87
C TRP A 31 -13.71 -4.16 -9.56
N GLU A 32 -13.46 -4.60 -10.80
CA GLU A 32 -12.26 -4.29 -11.58
C GLU A 32 -12.09 -2.78 -11.77
N ARG A 33 -13.18 -2.07 -12.10
CA ARG A 33 -13.16 -0.60 -12.20
C ARG A 33 -12.76 0.06 -10.88
N CYS A 34 -13.22 -0.47 -9.76
CA CYS A 34 -12.86 0.04 -8.43
C CYS A 34 -11.40 -0.27 -8.10
N ASN A 35 -10.93 -1.48 -8.40
CA ASN A 35 -9.52 -1.87 -8.27
C ASN A 35 -8.62 -0.92 -9.06
N ASN A 36 -8.90 -0.70 -10.34
CA ASN A 36 -8.11 0.18 -11.22
C ASN A 36 -8.08 1.63 -10.74
N LEU A 37 -9.18 2.12 -10.16
CA LEU A 37 -9.24 3.46 -9.57
C LEU A 37 -8.34 3.56 -8.34
N VAL A 38 -8.41 2.58 -7.43
CA VAL A 38 -7.58 2.56 -6.22
C VAL A 38 -6.11 2.38 -6.59
N HIS A 39 -5.81 1.51 -7.55
CA HIS A 39 -4.48 1.33 -8.12
C HIS A 39 -3.93 2.67 -8.64
N SER A 40 -4.71 3.38 -9.46
CA SER A 40 -4.33 4.70 -9.98
C SER A 40 -4.08 5.72 -8.87
N TRP A 41 -4.88 5.73 -7.80
CA TRP A 41 -4.64 6.61 -6.65
C TRP A 41 -3.36 6.27 -5.90
N LEU A 42 -3.03 4.98 -5.78
CA LEU A 42 -1.77 4.53 -5.20
C LEU A 42 -0.62 5.05 -6.06
N ILE A 43 -0.56 4.68 -7.34
CA ILE A 43 0.52 5.05 -8.28
C ILE A 43 0.75 6.55 -8.32
N ASN A 44 -0.32 7.35 -8.47
CA ASN A 44 -0.21 8.80 -8.58
C ASN A 44 0.18 9.51 -7.27
N SER A 45 0.15 8.81 -6.14
CA SER A 45 0.54 9.36 -4.83
C SER A 45 2.00 9.10 -4.47
N MET A 46 2.70 8.31 -5.28
CA MET A 46 4.07 7.88 -5.03
C MET A 46 5.08 8.73 -5.79
N LYS A 47 6.33 8.71 -5.32
CA LYS A 47 7.45 9.23 -6.11
C LYS A 47 7.63 8.35 -7.36
N PRO A 48 8.04 8.91 -8.51
CA PRO A 48 8.14 8.16 -9.78
C PRO A 48 8.93 6.85 -9.68
N GLN A 49 10.07 6.87 -8.99
CA GLN A 49 10.92 5.69 -8.79
C GLN A 49 10.22 4.56 -8.04
N VAL A 50 9.34 4.90 -7.08
CA VAL A 50 8.56 3.92 -6.32
C VAL A 50 7.42 3.42 -7.20
N ALA A 51 6.72 4.32 -7.89
CA ALA A 51 5.64 3.99 -8.81
C ALA A 51 6.08 3.03 -9.93
N GLU A 52 7.23 3.27 -10.56
CA GLU A 52 7.81 2.39 -11.59
C GLU A 52 8.00 0.96 -11.11
N SER A 53 8.37 0.77 -9.84
CA SER A 53 8.61 -0.56 -9.29
C SER A 53 7.35 -1.38 -9.03
N VAL A 54 6.16 -0.77 -9.10
CA VAL A 54 4.87 -1.43 -8.81
C VAL A 54 3.85 -1.29 -9.95
N VAL A 55 4.18 -0.55 -11.02
CA VAL A 55 3.21 -0.20 -12.08
C VAL A 55 2.63 -1.41 -12.83
N TYR A 56 3.37 -2.53 -12.86
CA TYR A 56 2.96 -3.77 -13.52
C TYR A 56 2.13 -4.70 -12.63
N ILE A 57 1.91 -4.34 -11.37
CA ILE A 57 1.07 -5.12 -10.46
C ILE A 57 -0.39 -4.78 -10.74
N GLU A 58 -1.21 -5.78 -11.02
CA GLU A 58 -2.59 -5.56 -11.49
C GLU A 58 -3.55 -5.16 -10.35
N ASN A 59 -3.41 -5.76 -9.17
CA ASN A 59 -4.33 -5.50 -8.07
C ASN A 59 -3.78 -4.45 -7.11
N ALA A 60 -4.67 -3.55 -6.67
CA ALA A 60 -4.36 -2.53 -5.68
C ALA A 60 -3.90 -3.13 -4.34
N ILE A 61 -4.43 -4.30 -3.95
CA ILE A 61 -4.02 -5.02 -2.74
C ILE A 61 -2.57 -5.50 -2.82
N ASP A 62 -2.13 -5.96 -3.98
CA ASP A 62 -0.79 -6.49 -4.18
C ASP A 62 0.23 -5.34 -4.13
N VAL A 63 -0.09 -4.21 -4.78
CA VAL A 63 0.70 -2.97 -4.64
C VAL A 63 0.79 -2.54 -3.17
N TRP A 64 -0.34 -2.54 -2.47
CA TRP A 64 -0.37 -2.15 -1.06
C TRP A 64 0.50 -3.04 -0.18
N ASN A 65 0.43 -4.36 -0.39
CA ASN A 65 1.19 -5.33 0.38
C ASN A 65 2.69 -5.24 0.10
N ASP A 66 3.08 -5.13 -1.17
CA ASP A 66 4.48 -4.98 -1.55
C ASP A 66 5.10 -3.69 -0.97
N LEU A 67 4.39 -2.56 -1.02
CA LEU A 67 4.85 -1.32 -0.39
C LEU A 67 4.98 -1.47 1.12
N LYS A 68 4.01 -2.15 1.75
CA LYS A 68 4.06 -2.42 3.19
C LYS A 68 5.26 -3.30 3.53
N GLU A 69 5.53 -4.34 2.77
CA GLU A 69 6.69 -5.21 3.01
C GLU A 69 8.01 -4.45 2.86
N ARG A 70 8.19 -3.74 1.74
CA ARG A 70 9.44 -3.02 1.44
C ARG A 70 9.75 -1.91 2.42
N TYR A 71 8.76 -1.10 2.80
CA TYR A 71 9.02 0.11 3.59
C TYR A 71 8.74 -0.06 5.09
N LEU A 72 7.80 -0.93 5.50
CA LEU A 72 7.53 -1.13 6.93
C LEU A 72 8.71 -1.85 7.63
N GLN A 73 9.40 -2.76 6.94
CA GLN A 73 10.59 -3.42 7.50
C GLN A 73 11.77 -2.46 7.62
N GLY A 74 12.05 -1.69 6.55
CA GLY A 74 13.11 -0.67 6.54
C GLY A 74 12.91 0.39 7.64
N ASP A 75 11.67 0.85 7.83
CA ASP A 75 11.34 1.81 8.89
C ASP A 75 11.61 1.25 10.28
N ARG A 76 11.26 -0.02 10.56
CA ARG A 76 11.51 -0.63 11.88
C ARG A 76 12.99 -0.72 12.22
N VAL A 77 13.82 -1.12 11.26
CA VAL A 77 15.28 -1.19 11.45
C VAL A 77 15.83 0.21 11.71
N ARG A 78 15.46 1.20 10.88
CA ARG A 78 15.94 2.58 11.06
C ARG A 78 15.51 3.18 12.40
N VAL A 79 14.26 2.95 12.81
CA VAL A 79 13.74 3.40 14.10
C VAL A 79 14.54 2.77 15.24
N ALA A 80 14.82 1.46 15.19
CA ALA A 80 15.64 0.79 16.20
C ALA A 80 17.07 1.36 16.27
N THR A 81 17.70 1.60 15.12
CA THR A 81 19.02 2.23 15.06
C THR A 81 19.01 3.63 15.67
N LEU A 82 18.00 4.45 15.36
CA LEU A 82 17.85 5.79 15.93
C LEU A 82 17.68 5.74 17.46
N TYR A 83 16.90 4.80 17.98
CA TYR A 83 16.79 4.59 19.43
C TYR A 83 18.12 4.19 20.07
N GLN A 84 18.90 3.35 19.40
CA GLN A 84 20.23 2.96 19.87
C GLN A 84 21.21 4.14 19.85
N GLU A 85 21.22 4.94 18.78
CA GLU A 85 22.03 6.16 18.67
C GLU A 85 21.69 7.14 19.80
N ILE A 86 20.40 7.41 20.05
CA ILE A 86 19.94 8.27 21.14
C ILE A 86 20.37 7.72 22.51
N SER A 87 20.24 6.40 22.73
CA SER A 87 20.65 5.76 23.98
C SER A 87 22.16 5.84 24.21
N ASN A 88 22.94 5.76 23.13
CA ASN A 88 24.39 5.88 23.16
C ASN A 88 24.87 7.35 23.25
N PHE A 89 24.00 8.32 22.94
CA PHE A 89 24.25 9.77 23.07
C PHE A 89 24.23 10.26 24.54
N LYS A 90 24.79 9.48 25.48
CA LYS A 90 25.04 9.98 26.83
C LYS A 90 26.12 11.06 26.78
N GLN A 91 25.71 12.30 27.04
CA GLN A 91 26.63 13.40 27.37
C GLN A 91 27.54 12.94 28.51
N GLY A 92 28.84 12.85 28.21
CA GLY A 92 29.86 13.06 29.23
C GLY A 92 29.90 14.52 29.63
#